data_AF-A0A1H0Y1R4-F1
#
_entry.id   AF-A0A1H0Y1R4-F1
#
_cell.length_a   1.000
_cell.length_b   1.000
_cell.length_c   1.000
_cell.angle_alpha   90.00
_cell.angle_beta   90.00
_cell.angle_gamma   90.00
#
_symmetry.space_group_name_H-M   'P 1'
#
loop_
_entity.id
_entity.type
_entity.pdbx_description
1 polymer ?
#
loop_
_entity_poly.entity_id
_entity_poly.type
_entity_poly.pdbx_seq_one_letter_code
_entity_poly.pdbx_strand_id
1 'polypeptide(L)'
;MGTLRSPVSVSASGRWSAYAGLYTFAFATATALLLDQILSLFAAIVGIPTELWAATFATPTLVVGPVVWWVVVERRESYAYRFGGAFGLLTALLTGLVWTLRFVSVWGVEMVTVGYVPLLVAVLFGVAAVAGTLAGVPLMYARRRSNAGPPDESDP
;
A
#
# COMPACT_ATOMS: atom_id res chain seq x y z
N MET A 1 -11.16 29.44 -18.11
CA MET A 1 -9.94 29.91 -17.41
C MET A 1 -9.24 28.67 -16.83
N GLY A 2 -8.36 28.06 -17.62
CA GLY A 2 -7.66 26.82 -17.25
C GLY A 2 -6.36 27.16 -16.54
N THR A 3 -6.23 26.76 -15.29
CA THR A 3 -4.98 26.83 -14.53
C THR A 3 -3.95 25.89 -15.18
N LEU A 4 -2.97 26.48 -15.87
CA LEU A 4 -1.79 25.77 -16.33
C LEU A 4 -1.03 25.30 -15.07
N ARG A 5 -1.22 24.03 -14.69
CA ARG A 5 -0.38 23.36 -13.69
C ARG A 5 1.07 23.47 -14.18
N SER A 6 1.89 24.19 -13.44
CA SER A 6 3.30 24.38 -13.74
C SER A 6 4.00 23.00 -13.79
N PRO A 7 4.87 22.73 -14.78
CA PRO A 7 5.48 21.41 -15.02
C PRO A 7 6.23 20.85 -13.82
N VAL A 8 6.68 21.73 -12.91
CA VAL A 8 7.31 21.39 -11.63
C VAL A 8 6.36 20.63 -10.69
N SER A 9 5.07 20.99 -10.65
CA SER A 9 4.08 20.36 -9.77
C SER A 9 3.78 18.91 -10.14
N VAL A 10 3.74 18.60 -11.44
CA VAL A 10 3.51 17.25 -11.97
C VAL A 10 4.72 16.34 -11.68
N SER A 11 5.93 16.87 -11.78
CA SER A 11 7.17 16.16 -11.45
C SER A 11 7.25 15.80 -9.95
N ALA A 12 6.92 16.75 -9.07
CA ALA A 12 6.89 16.49 -7.62
C ALA A 12 5.82 15.46 -7.23
N SER A 13 4.63 15.55 -7.81
CA SER A 13 3.54 14.59 -7.60
C SER A 13 3.93 13.18 -8.03
N GLY A 14 4.53 13.02 -9.21
CA GLY A 14 5.02 11.74 -9.72
C GLY A 14 6.09 11.11 -8.82
N ARG A 15 7.03 11.92 -8.31
CA ARG A 15 8.06 11.46 -7.35
C ARG A 15 7.44 10.96 -6.04
N TRP A 16 6.47 11.70 -5.49
CA TRP A 16 5.78 11.29 -4.26
C TRP A 16 4.96 10.02 -4.43
N SER A 17 4.30 9.84 -5.58
CA SER A 17 3.65 8.57 -5.92
C SER A 17 4.63 7.41 -5.98
N ALA A 18 5.81 7.59 -6.61
CA ALA A 18 6.84 6.55 -6.64
C ALA A 18 7.37 6.21 -5.23
N TYR A 19 7.62 7.23 -4.39
CA TYR A 19 8.01 7.02 -2.99
C TYR A 19 6.93 6.29 -2.20
N ALA A 20 5.65 6.61 -2.44
CA ALA A 20 4.55 5.92 -1.78
C ALA A 20 4.56 4.42 -2.09
N GLY A 21 4.79 4.04 -3.36
CA GLY A 21 4.92 2.65 -3.76
C GLY A 21 6.09 1.93 -3.10
N LEU A 22 7.30 2.52 -3.15
CA LEU A 22 8.49 1.94 -2.51
C LEU A 22 8.32 1.81 -1.00
N TYR A 23 7.74 2.82 -0.35
CA TYR A 23 7.44 2.81 1.07
C TYR A 23 6.46 1.68 1.42
N THR A 24 5.34 1.56 0.69
CA THR A 24 4.38 0.49 0.94
C THR A 24 4.93 -0.89 0.62
N PHE A 25 5.84 -1.00 -0.35
CA PHE A 25 6.52 -2.25 -0.67
C PHE A 25 7.44 -2.69 0.47
N ALA A 26 8.27 -1.79 0.98
CA ALA A 26 9.15 -2.08 2.12
C ALA A 26 8.31 -2.46 3.35
N PHE A 27 7.24 -1.71 3.63
CA PHE A 27 6.36 -1.98 4.77
C PHE A 27 5.57 -3.29 4.63
N ALA A 28 5.05 -3.59 3.44
CA ALA A 28 4.35 -4.84 3.16
C ALA A 28 5.31 -6.03 3.23
N THR A 29 6.56 -5.88 2.76
CA THR A 29 7.59 -6.91 2.89
C THR A 29 7.90 -7.19 4.35
N ALA A 30 8.09 -6.15 5.17
CA ALA A 30 8.31 -6.30 6.60
C ALA A 30 7.11 -6.95 7.31
N THR A 31 5.89 -6.53 6.95
CA THR A 31 4.66 -7.14 7.48
C THR A 31 4.55 -8.61 7.08
N ALA A 32 4.91 -8.94 5.84
CA ALA A 32 4.91 -10.30 5.35
C ALA A 32 5.87 -11.15 6.20
N LEU A 33 7.12 -10.71 6.38
CA LEU A 33 8.11 -11.39 7.22
C LEU A 33 7.66 -11.58 8.68
N LEU A 34 6.90 -10.64 9.25
CA LEU A 34 6.31 -10.80 10.59
C LEU A 34 5.23 -11.89 10.63
N LEU A 35 4.59 -12.18 9.50
CA LEU A 35 3.56 -13.20 9.33
C LEU A 35 4.11 -14.47 8.63
N ASP A 36 5.42 -14.70 8.73
CA ASP A 36 6.15 -15.76 8.02
C ASP A 36 5.47 -17.13 8.11
N GLN A 37 5.09 -17.59 9.29
CA GLN A 37 4.49 -18.93 9.46
C GLN A 37 3.23 -19.14 8.61
N ILE A 38 2.42 -18.09 8.42
CA ILE A 38 1.17 -18.17 7.68
C ILE A 38 1.41 -17.95 6.19
N LEU A 39 2.21 -16.94 5.85
CA LEU A 39 2.39 -16.52 4.46
C LEU A 39 3.40 -17.36 3.69
N SER A 40 4.41 -17.96 4.35
CA SER A 40 5.32 -18.92 3.73
C SER A 40 4.58 -20.19 3.28
N LEU A 41 3.64 -20.68 4.10
CA LEU A 41 2.76 -21.78 3.73
C LEU A 41 1.91 -21.43 2.51
N PHE A 42 1.32 -20.23 2.51
CA PHE A 42 0.56 -19.72 1.37
C PHE A 42 1.41 -19.62 0.09
N ALA A 43 2.65 -19.15 0.20
CA ALA A 43 3.60 -19.12 -0.91
C ALA A 43 3.88 -20.52 -1.45
N ALA A 44 4.14 -21.50 -0.58
CA ALA A 44 4.36 -22.88 -0.98
C ALA A 44 3.15 -23.46 -1.75
N ILE A 45 1.93 -23.18 -1.26
CA ILE A 45 0.67 -23.62 -1.89
C ILE A 45 0.48 -22.96 -3.27
N VAL A 46 0.84 -21.70 -3.44
CA VAL A 46 0.66 -20.96 -4.71
C VAL A 46 1.85 -21.18 -5.68
N GLY A 47 2.88 -21.92 -5.26
CA GLY A 47 4.07 -22.21 -6.07
C GLY A 47 5.05 -21.04 -6.18
N ILE A 48 5.06 -20.16 -5.18
CA ILE A 48 6.00 -19.04 -5.10
C ILE A 48 7.34 -19.54 -4.51
N PRO A 49 8.49 -19.18 -5.11
CA PRO A 49 9.80 -19.53 -4.57
C PRO A 49 10.00 -19.04 -3.13
N THR A 50 10.54 -19.89 -2.26
CA THR A 50 10.72 -19.63 -0.82
C THR A 50 11.83 -18.63 -0.50
N GLU A 51 12.68 -18.27 -1.45
CA GLU A 51 13.79 -17.33 -1.20
C GLU A 51 13.32 -15.87 -1.23
N LEU A 52 12.25 -15.57 -1.98
CA LEU A 52 11.76 -14.21 -2.23
C LEU A 52 10.25 -14.08 -1.98
N TRP A 53 9.65 -15.00 -1.23
CA TRP A 53 8.19 -15.05 -1.05
C TRP A 53 7.62 -13.73 -0.48
N ALA A 54 8.26 -13.16 0.54
CA ALA A 54 7.77 -11.94 1.21
C ALA A 54 7.80 -10.73 0.27
N ALA A 55 8.90 -10.55 -0.45
CA ALA A 55 9.02 -9.50 -1.47
C ALA A 55 8.02 -9.73 -2.62
N THR A 56 7.81 -10.99 -3.01
CA THR A 56 6.83 -11.35 -4.05
C THR A 56 5.42 -10.94 -3.61
N PHE A 57 5.00 -11.26 -2.37
CA PHE A 57 3.71 -10.82 -1.86
C PHE A 57 3.55 -9.30 -1.83
N ALA A 58 4.64 -8.56 -1.58
CA ALA A 58 4.63 -7.12 -1.58
C ALA A 58 4.60 -6.50 -2.98
N THR A 59 4.99 -7.22 -4.05
CA THR A 59 5.09 -6.63 -5.41
C THR A 59 3.87 -5.87 -5.92
N PRO A 60 2.60 -6.28 -5.67
CA PRO A 60 1.45 -5.50 -6.15
C PRO A 60 1.42 -4.09 -5.57
N THR A 61 1.98 -3.87 -4.38
CA THR A 61 2.04 -2.53 -3.76
C THR A 61 2.89 -1.54 -4.55
N LEU A 62 3.85 -2.01 -5.38
CA LEU A 62 4.64 -1.14 -6.25
C LEU A 62 3.79 -0.48 -7.35
N VAL A 63 2.63 -1.05 -7.67
CA VAL A 63 1.68 -0.48 -8.64
C VAL A 63 0.48 0.11 -7.93
N VAL A 64 -0.12 -0.65 -7.01
CA VAL A 64 -1.31 -0.21 -6.25
C VAL A 64 -0.99 1.02 -5.40
N GLY A 65 0.14 1.03 -4.69
CA GLY A 65 0.54 2.13 -3.81
C GLY A 65 0.63 3.47 -4.55
N PRO A 66 1.43 3.61 -5.62
CA PRO A 66 1.53 4.87 -6.37
C PRO A 66 0.20 5.34 -6.95
N VAL A 67 -0.62 4.41 -7.46
CA VAL A 67 -1.93 4.71 -8.04
C VAL A 67 -2.89 5.21 -6.96
N VAL A 68 -3.01 4.49 -5.84
CA VAL A 68 -3.89 4.89 -4.72
C VAL A 68 -3.42 6.22 -4.14
N TRP A 69 -2.12 6.41 -3.91
CA TRP A 69 -1.56 7.68 -3.45
C TRP A 69 -1.93 8.83 -4.38
N TRP A 70 -1.73 8.64 -5.68
CA TRP A 70 -2.07 9.66 -6.68
C TRP A 70 -3.57 10.00 -6.65
N VAL A 71 -4.45 8.99 -6.65
CA VAL A 71 -5.92 9.20 -6.68
C VAL A 71 -6.43 9.86 -5.40
N VAL A 72 -5.96 9.42 -4.24
CA VAL A 72 -6.50 9.82 -2.93
C VAL A 72 -5.88 11.11 -2.44
N VAL A 73 -4.57 11.29 -2.63
CA VAL A 73 -3.79 12.39 -2.03
C VAL A 73 -3.49 13.46 -3.06
N GLU A 74 -2.72 13.14 -4.10
CA GLU A 74 -2.17 14.15 -5.02
C GLU A 74 -3.25 14.76 -5.93
N ARG A 75 -4.14 13.94 -6.49
CA ARG A 75 -5.23 14.42 -7.37
C ARG A 75 -6.20 15.35 -6.65
N ARG A 76 -6.36 15.19 -5.34
CA ARG A 76 -7.29 15.94 -4.49
C ARG A 76 -6.61 17.05 -3.67
N GLU A 77 -5.29 17.20 -3.80
CA GLU A 77 -4.47 18.16 -3.03
C GLU A 77 -4.78 18.13 -1.52
N SER A 78 -5.12 16.94 -1.00
CA SER A 78 -5.72 16.75 0.31
C SER A 78 -4.74 16.09 1.27
N TYR A 79 -4.03 16.89 2.06
CA TYR A 79 -2.93 16.42 2.91
C TYR A 79 -3.34 16.16 4.37
N ALA A 80 -4.58 15.75 4.63
CA ALA A 80 -5.02 15.43 5.99
C ALA A 80 -4.62 14.00 6.39
N TYR A 81 -4.33 13.77 7.69
CA TYR A 81 -3.93 12.43 8.19
C TYR A 81 -4.93 11.33 7.90
N ARG A 82 -6.24 11.64 7.86
CA ARG A 82 -7.29 10.70 7.44
C ARG A 82 -7.07 10.13 6.04
N PHE A 83 -6.51 10.92 5.12
CA PHE A 83 -6.21 10.46 3.76
C PHE A 83 -4.95 9.60 3.72
N GLY A 84 -4.01 9.81 4.65
CA GLY A 84 -2.88 8.90 4.86
C GLY A 84 -3.35 7.53 5.30
N GLY A 85 -4.20 7.48 6.32
CA GLY A 85 -4.83 6.22 6.76
C GLY A 85 -5.65 5.55 5.66
N ALA A 86 -6.47 6.30 4.93
CA ALA A 86 -7.25 5.77 3.81
C ALA A 86 -6.37 5.23 2.67
N PHE A 87 -5.27 5.92 2.34
CA PHE A 87 -4.28 5.42 1.36
C PHE A 87 -3.72 4.08 1.79
N GLY A 88 -3.27 3.97 3.03
CA GLY A 88 -2.68 2.75 3.57
C GLY A 88 -3.67 1.59 3.61
N LEU A 89 -4.90 1.86 4.08
CA LEU A 89 -6.00 0.90 4.08
C LEU A 89 -6.31 0.38 2.67
N LEU A 90 -6.57 1.28 1.72
CA LEU A 90 -6.94 0.91 0.35
C LEU A 90 -5.81 0.14 -0.33
N THR A 91 -4.55 0.54 -0.13
CA THR A 91 -3.39 -0.17 -0.70
C THR A 91 -3.31 -1.60 -0.16
N ALA A 92 -3.52 -1.80 1.15
CA ALA A 92 -3.52 -3.12 1.77
C ALA A 92 -4.68 -3.99 1.26
N LEU A 93 -5.90 -3.46 1.24
CA LEU A 93 -7.09 -4.20 0.78
C LEU A 93 -6.98 -4.61 -0.69
N LEU A 94 -6.55 -3.69 -1.57
CA LEU A 94 -6.39 -3.99 -2.99
C LEU A 94 -5.27 -5.01 -3.23
N THR A 95 -4.17 -4.93 -2.48
CA THR A 95 -3.10 -5.93 -2.55
C THR A 95 -3.57 -7.30 -2.07
N GLY A 96 -4.31 -7.36 -0.95
CA GLY A 96 -4.94 -8.59 -0.47
C GLY A 96 -5.91 -9.18 -1.49
N LEU A 97 -6.68 -8.32 -2.17
CA LEU A 97 -7.60 -8.74 -3.23
C LEU A 97 -6.86 -9.34 -4.42
N VAL A 98 -5.74 -8.75 -4.87
CA VAL A 98 -4.90 -9.31 -5.94
C VAL A 98 -4.47 -10.74 -5.60
N TRP A 99 -4.02 -10.98 -4.36
CA TRP A 99 -3.61 -12.31 -3.93
C TRP A 99 -4.76 -13.28 -3.73
N THR A 100 -5.92 -12.79 -3.30
CA THR A 100 -7.14 -13.60 -3.20
C THR A 100 -7.61 -14.04 -4.58
N LEU A 101 -7.61 -13.14 -5.57
CA LEU A 101 -7.90 -13.46 -6.96
C LEU A 101 -6.88 -14.46 -7.52
N ARG A 102 -5.59 -14.29 -7.20
CA ARG A 102 -4.55 -15.26 -7.59
C ARG A 102 -4.82 -16.63 -6.98
N PHE A 103 -5.16 -16.71 -5.70
CA PHE A 103 -5.51 -17.95 -5.04
C PHE A 103 -6.70 -18.63 -5.71
N VAL A 104 -7.79 -17.89 -5.96
CA VAL A 104 -8.97 -18.37 -6.71
C VAL A 104 -8.58 -18.88 -8.10
N SER A 105 -7.67 -18.19 -8.80
CA SER A 105 -7.24 -18.60 -10.14
C SER A 105 -6.49 -19.94 -10.16
N VAL A 106 -5.83 -20.31 -9.06
CA VAL A 106 -5.06 -21.55 -8.95
C VAL A 106 -5.93 -22.69 -8.41
N TRP A 107 -6.79 -22.40 -7.44
CA TRP A 107 -7.49 -23.41 -6.63
C TRP A 107 -9.01 -23.44 -6.82
N GLY A 108 -9.58 -22.50 -7.56
CA GLY A 108 -11.02 -22.33 -7.72
C GLY A 108 -11.68 -21.56 -6.57
N VAL A 109 -12.92 -21.12 -6.79
CA VAL A 109 -13.71 -20.34 -5.81
C VAL A 109 -14.11 -21.20 -4.61
N GLU A 110 -14.38 -22.48 -4.84
CA GLU A 110 -14.80 -23.44 -3.83
C GLU A 110 -13.80 -23.49 -2.67
N MET A 111 -12.50 -23.52 -2.98
CA MET A 111 -11.43 -23.57 -1.98
C MET A 111 -11.38 -22.34 -1.06
N VAL A 112 -11.87 -21.17 -1.48
CA VAL A 112 -11.96 -19.99 -0.61
C VAL A 112 -13.04 -20.14 0.44
N THR A 113 -14.06 -20.96 0.18
CA THR A 113 -15.24 -21.14 1.05
C THR A 113 -15.14 -22.34 1.97
N VAL A 114 -14.11 -23.18 1.83
CA VAL A 114 -13.97 -24.43 2.57
C VAL A 114 -13.42 -24.19 3.99
N GLY A 115 -14.11 -24.76 4.98
CA GLY A 115 -13.62 -24.88 6.35
C GLY A 115 -13.19 -23.54 6.96
N TYR A 116 -11.93 -23.46 7.39
CA TYR A 116 -11.37 -22.29 8.06
C TYR A 116 -10.77 -21.23 7.10
N VAL A 117 -10.78 -21.48 5.79
CA VAL A 117 -10.17 -20.56 4.80
C VAL A 117 -10.81 -19.16 4.82
N PRO A 118 -12.15 -18.99 4.86
CA PRO A 118 -12.76 -17.66 4.94
C PRO A 118 -12.32 -16.87 6.16
N LEU A 119 -12.21 -17.55 7.31
CA LEU A 119 -11.79 -16.92 8.57
C LEU A 119 -10.32 -16.49 8.48
N LEU A 120 -9.45 -17.34 7.94
CA LEU A 120 -8.04 -17.01 7.74
C LEU A 120 -7.87 -15.82 6.80
N VAL A 121 -8.61 -15.79 5.69
CA VAL A 121 -8.64 -14.65 4.76
C VAL A 121 -9.10 -13.39 5.49
N ALA A 122 -10.21 -13.44 6.24
CA ALA A 122 -10.71 -12.30 7.00
C ALA A 122 -9.68 -11.78 8.02
N VAL A 123 -8.99 -12.67 8.74
CA VAL A 123 -7.93 -12.31 9.69
C VAL A 123 -6.76 -11.64 8.97
N LEU A 124 -6.30 -12.21 7.85
CA LEU A 124 -5.20 -11.62 7.06
C LEU A 124 -5.58 -10.23 6.53
N PHE A 125 -6.80 -10.06 6.02
CA PHE A 125 -7.31 -8.74 5.62
C PHE A 125 -7.40 -7.78 6.80
N GLY A 126 -7.83 -8.23 7.97
CA GLY A 126 -7.88 -7.42 9.19
C GLY A 126 -6.50 -6.93 9.64
N VAL A 127 -5.53 -7.83 9.71
CA VAL A 127 -4.14 -7.50 10.06
C VAL A 127 -3.55 -6.54 9.01
N ALA A 128 -3.73 -6.84 7.73
CA ALA A 128 -3.24 -5.99 6.64
C ALA A 128 -3.89 -4.60 6.66
N ALA A 129 -5.19 -4.50 6.94
CA ALA A 129 -5.91 -3.24 7.05
C ALA A 129 -5.37 -2.37 8.19
N VAL A 130 -5.15 -2.96 9.38
CA VAL A 130 -4.56 -2.26 10.52
C VAL A 130 -3.13 -1.80 10.19
N ALA A 131 -2.29 -2.71 9.70
CA ALA A 131 -0.90 -2.43 9.38
C ALA A 131 -0.78 -1.35 8.29
N GLY A 132 -1.57 -1.47 7.22
CA GLY A 132 -1.62 -0.49 6.13
C GLY A 132 -2.08 0.88 6.61
N THR A 133 -3.16 0.96 7.39
CA THR A 133 -3.67 2.23 7.94
C THR A 133 -2.61 2.94 8.77
N LEU A 134 -1.91 2.20 9.64
CA LEU A 134 -0.84 2.75 10.47
C LEU A 134 0.35 3.23 9.63
N ALA A 135 0.76 2.46 8.61
CA ALA A 135 1.84 2.83 7.70
C ALA A 135 1.54 4.10 6.89
N GLY A 136 0.27 4.34 6.55
CA GLY A 136 -0.12 5.51 5.78
C GLY A 136 0.10 6.85 6.51
N VAL A 137 0.12 6.85 7.84
CA VAL A 137 0.24 8.07 8.66
C VAL A 137 1.64 8.70 8.60
N PRO A 138 2.75 7.97 8.82
CA PRO A 138 4.11 8.52 8.68
C PRO A 138 4.41 9.08 7.29
N LEU A 139 3.96 8.41 6.22
CA LEU A 139 4.16 8.91 4.86
C LEU A 139 3.41 10.22 4.62
N MET A 140 2.17 10.32 5.10
CA MET A 140 1.40 11.57 5.04
C MET A 140 2.05 12.69 5.86
N TYR A 141 2.60 12.36 7.03
CA TYR A 141 3.37 13.32 7.83
C TYR A 141 4.57 13.87 7.03
N ALA A 142 5.36 12.99 6.41
CA ALA A 142 6.50 13.39 5.58
C ALA A 142 6.07 14.28 4.40
N ARG A 143 4.97 13.92 3.73
CA ARG A 143 4.41 14.72 2.63
C ARG A 143 3.98 16.10 3.09
N ARG A 144 3.27 16.23 4.21
CA ARG A 144 2.85 17.52 4.79
C ARG A 144 4.05 18.41 5.08
N ARG A 145 5.09 17.85 5.72
CA ARG A 145 6.29 18.59 6.08
C ARG A 145 7.06 19.11 4.85
N SER A 146 7.09 18.32 3.77
CA SER A 146 7.74 18.74 2.52
C SER A 146 7.05 19.93 1.83
N ASN A 147 5.76 20.14 2.08
CA ASN A 147 5.00 21.28 1.54
C ASN A 147 5.09 22.53 2.43
N ALA A 148 5.47 22.39 3.71
CA ALA A 148 5.45 23.49 4.65
C ALA A 148 6.61 24.50 4.46
N GLY A 149 7.61 24.18 3.63
CA GLY A 149 8.79 25.02 3.39
C GLY A 149 9.68 25.19 4.64
N PRO A 150 10.95 25.58 4.49
CA PRO A 150 11.70 26.16 5.61
C PRO A 150 11.00 27.46 6.07
N PRO A 151 11.05 27.82 7.37
CA PRO A 151 10.55 29.10 7.82
C PRO A 151 11.28 30.22 7.06
N ASP A 152 10.53 31.17 6.51
CA ASP A 152 11.10 32.37 5.89
C ASP A 152 11.92 33.10 6.95
N GLU A 153 13.22 33.27 6.69
CA GLU A 153 14.18 33.98 7.54
C GLU A 153 13.95 35.50 7.53
N SER A 154 12.75 35.94 7.11
CA SER A 154 12.38 37.34 6.89
C SER A 154 11.24 37.85 7.79
N ASP A 155 10.92 37.15 8.88
CA ASP A 155 10.12 37.74 9.97
C ASP A 155 11.08 38.43 10.97
N PRO A 156 11.11 39.78 11.01
CA PRO A 156 11.95 40.55 11.94
C PRO A 156 11.48 40.46 13.40
#